data_AF-A0A6I3D4P8-F1
#
_entry.id   AF-A0A6I3D4P8-F1
#
_cell.length_a   1.000
_cell.length_b   1.000
_cell.length_c   1.000
_cell.angle_alpha   90.00
_cell.angle_beta   90.00
_cell.angle_gamma   90.00
#
_symmetry.space_group_name_H-M   'P 1'
#
loop_
_entity.id
_entity.type
_entity.pdbx_description
1 polymer ?
#
loop_
_entity_poly.entity_id
_entity_poly.type
_entity_poly.pdbx_seq_one_letter_code
_entity_poly.pdbx_strand_id
1 'polypeptide(L)'
;MSEDHYFSQEPGSALKPKSIIIPVAGEMVQVTTASGTFSPTQLDFGTEVLIEQMDLVPETGDLLDLGCGWGPIALNLAKLRPNTKVWA
;
A
#
# COMPACT_ATOMS: atom_id res chain seq x y z
N MET A 1 8.13 -0.59 32.04
CA MET A 1 8.01 -0.96 30.61
C MET A 1 6.86 -0.15 30.09
N SER A 2 7.11 0.88 29.28
CA SER A 2 6.03 1.72 28.75
C SER A 2 5.23 0.89 27.74
N GLU A 3 3.92 0.79 27.95
CA GLU A 3 2.99 0.24 26.97
C GLU A 3 2.88 1.27 25.84
N ASP A 4 3.60 1.03 24.75
CA ASP A 4 3.43 1.83 23.54
C ASP A 4 2.05 1.54 22.94
N HIS A 5 1.26 2.58 22.77
CA HIS A 5 -0.03 2.53 22.11
C HIS A 5 0.06 3.13 20.71
N TYR A 6 -0.92 2.84 19.84
CA TYR A 6 -0.92 3.33 18.45
C TYR A 6 -0.94 4.87 18.32
N PHE A 7 -1.22 5.59 19.41
CA PHE A 7 -1.18 7.05 19.50
C PHE A 7 0.14 7.61 20.08
N SER A 8 1.13 6.76 20.39
CA SER A 8 2.46 7.22 20.80
C SER A 8 3.15 7.95 19.65
N GLN A 9 3.61 9.19 19.90
CA GLN A 9 4.30 10.01 18.89
C GLN A 9 5.58 9.36 18.39
N GLU A 10 6.33 8.71 19.28
CA GLU A 10 7.52 7.94 18.97
C GLU A 10 7.37 6.54 19.60
N PRO A 11 6.84 5.56 18.87
CA PRO A 11 6.83 4.19 19.34
C PRO A 11 8.29 3.74 19.56
N GLY A 12 8.61 3.22 20.73
CA GLY A 12 9.96 2.71 21.05
C GLY A 12 10.32 1.44 20.29
N SER A 13 9.38 0.87 19.52
CA SER A 13 9.60 -0.30 18.68
C SER A 13 10.48 0.05 17.46
N ALA A 14 11.60 -0.67 17.32
CA ALA A 14 12.47 -0.52 16.16
C ALA A 14 11.73 -0.78 14.84
N LEU A 15 11.92 0.09 13.85
CA LEU A 15 11.49 -0.12 12.47
C LEU A 15 12.12 -1.40 11.93
N LYS A 16 11.30 -2.35 11.47
CA LYS A 16 11.77 -3.59 10.83
C LYS A 16 11.28 -3.64 9.39
N PRO A 17 12.10 -3.21 8.41
CA PRO A 17 11.77 -3.33 7.01
C PRO A 17 11.62 -4.80 6.60
N LYS A 18 10.69 -5.07 5.69
CA LYS A 18 10.55 -6.39 5.05
C LYS A 18 10.41 -6.20 3.55
N SER A 19 11.03 -7.08 2.77
CA SER A 19 10.82 -7.13 1.33
C SER A 19 9.82 -8.23 0.99
N ILE A 20 8.80 -7.88 0.21
CA ILE A 20 7.80 -8.81 -0.32
C ILE A 20 7.75 -8.67 -1.84
N ILE A 21 7.32 -9.71 -2.54
CA ILE A 21 7.09 -9.67 -3.99
C ILE A 21 5.59 -9.81 -4.20
N ILE A 22 5.00 -8.86 -4.93
CA ILE A 22 3.56 -8.82 -5.23
C ILE A 22 3.32 -8.56 -6.71
N PRO A 23 2.18 -8.97 -7.27
CA PRO A 23 1.75 -8.50 -8.57
C PRO A 23 1.34 -7.02 -8.49
N VAL A 24 1.82 -6.22 -9.44
CA VAL A 24 1.40 -4.83 -9.67
C VAL A 24 1.14 -4.68 -11.15
N ALA A 25 -0.13 -4.48 -11.53
CA ALA A 25 -0.57 -4.44 -12.93
C ALA A 25 -0.07 -5.64 -13.78
N GLY A 26 -0.02 -6.84 -13.19
CA GLY A 26 0.45 -8.06 -13.84
C GLY A 26 1.97 -8.29 -13.83
N GLU A 27 2.77 -7.34 -13.34
CA GLU A 27 4.22 -7.48 -13.19
C GLU A 27 4.58 -7.82 -11.72
N MET A 28 5.53 -8.73 -11.51
CA MET A 28 6.03 -9.02 -10.15
C MET A 28 7.01 -7.94 -9.70
N VAL A 29 6.66 -7.20 -8.65
CA VAL A 29 7.44 -6.09 -8.11
C VAL A 29 7.86 -6.39 -6.68
N GLN A 30 9.14 -6.13 -6.37
CA GLN A 30 9.63 -6.17 -5.01
C GLN A 30 9.29 -4.85 -4.30
N VAL A 31 8.61 -4.94 -3.16
CA VAL A 31 8.19 -3.80 -2.35
C VAL A 31 8.81 -3.92 -0.96
N THR A 32 9.18 -2.77 -0.37
CA THR A 32 9.64 -2.70 1.02
C THR A 32 8.51 -2.19 1.91
N THR A 33 8.17 -2.95 2.94
CA THR A 33 7.14 -2.65 3.94
C THR A 33 7.77 -2.46 5.32
N ALA A 34 6.99 -2.02 6.31
CA ALA A 34 7.45 -1.85 7.69
C ALA A 34 6.53 -2.56 8.69
N SER A 35 7.08 -3.08 9.79
CA SER A 35 6.30 -3.80 10.82
C SER A 35 5.11 -3.03 11.43
N GLY A 36 5.08 -1.70 11.34
CA GLY A 36 3.97 -0.86 11.82
C GLY A 36 2.87 -0.58 10.80
N THR A 37 3.00 -1.04 9.55
CA THR A 37 1.96 -0.90 8.52
C THR A 37 1.02 -2.09 8.50
N PHE A 38 -0.20 -1.90 7.99
CA PHE A 38 -1.14 -3.00 7.76
C PHE A 38 -0.56 -4.05 6.77
N SER A 39 -0.81 -5.33 7.05
CA SER A 39 -0.32 -6.49 6.29
C SER A 39 1.12 -6.33 5.77
N PRO A 40 2.13 -6.27 6.63
CA PRO A 40 3.49 -5.93 6.21
C PRO A 40 4.24 -7.11 5.56
N THR A 41 3.72 -8.34 5.62
CA THR A 41 4.42 -9.54 5.12
C THR A 41 3.85 -10.09 3.82
N GLN A 42 2.72 -9.59 3.36
CA GLN A 42 2.03 -10.05 2.16
C GLN A 42 1.01 -9.02 1.69
N LEU A 43 0.53 -9.16 0.45
CA LEU A 43 -0.68 -8.47 0.02
C LEU A 43 -1.87 -9.00 0.83
N ASP A 44 -2.69 -8.09 1.34
CA ASP A 44 -3.94 -8.45 2.02
C ASP A 44 -5.00 -8.88 0.98
N PHE A 45 -5.80 -9.88 1.32
CA PHE A 45 -6.80 -10.45 0.41
C PHE A 45 -7.91 -9.44 0.05
N GLY A 46 -8.38 -8.64 1.01
CA GLY A 46 -9.37 -7.61 0.73
C GLY A 46 -8.83 -6.53 -0.21
N THR A 47 -7.55 -6.19 -0.04
CA THR A 47 -6.83 -5.28 -0.94
C THR A 47 -6.68 -5.86 -2.35
N GLU A 48 -6.38 -7.16 -2.46
CA GLU A 48 -6.30 -7.87 -3.75
C GLU A 48 -7.64 -7.84 -4.50
N VAL A 49 -8.75 -8.16 -3.82
CA VAL A 49 -10.11 -8.08 -4.39
C VAL A 49 -10.44 -6.67 -4.90
N LEU A 50 -10.00 -5.62 -4.19
CA LEU A 50 -10.20 -4.24 -4.66
C LEU A 50 -9.36 -3.92 -5.90
N ILE A 51 -8.11 -4.39 -5.97
CA ILE A 51 -7.22 -4.22 -7.13
C ILE A 51 -7.79 -4.90 -8.38
N GLU A 52 -8.51 -6.01 -8.24
CA GLU A 52 -9.18 -6.66 -9.38
C GLU A 52 -10.29 -5.79 -10.01
N GLN A 53 -10.81 -4.79 -9.29
CA GLN A 53 -11.87 -3.89 -9.79
C GLN A 53 -11.33 -2.61 -10.46
N MET A 54 -10.02 -2.52 -10.68
CA MET A 54 -9.37 -1.29 -11.15
C MET A 54 -9.82 -0.83 -12.54
N ASP A 55 -10.43 -1.69 -13.35
CA ASP A 55 -11.04 -1.32 -14.64
C ASP A 55 -12.17 -0.27 -14.48
N LEU A 56 -12.79 -0.19 -13.30
CA LEU A 56 -13.83 0.80 -12.99
C LEU A 56 -13.25 2.19 -12.68
N VAL A 57 -11.93 2.32 -12.50
CA VAL A 57 -11.27 3.58 -12.15
C VAL A 57 -11.11 4.46 -13.39
N PRO A 58 -11.48 5.76 -13.34
CA PRO A 58 -11.33 6.68 -14.46
C PRO A 58 -9.89 6.75 -15.02
N GLU A 59 -9.78 6.96 -16.33
CA GLU A 59 -8.48 7.05 -17.03
C GLU A 59 -7.74 8.37 -16.78
N THR A 60 -8.43 9.40 -16.31
CA THR A 60 -7.92 10.76 -16.14
C THR A 60 -8.41 11.41 -14.85
N GLY A 61 -7.64 12.36 -14.33
CA GLY A 61 -7.95 13.10 -13.11
C GLY A 61 -7.04 12.72 -11.93
N ASP A 62 -7.36 13.25 -10.76
CA ASP A 62 -6.64 12.96 -9.52
C ASP A 62 -7.34 11.79 -8.79
N LEU A 63 -6.54 10.85 -8.29
CA LEU A 63 -6.98 9.70 -7.52
C LEU A 63 -6.36 9.77 -6.11
N LEU A 64 -7.12 9.34 -5.08
CA LEU A 64 -6.68 9.35 -3.69
C LEU A 64 -6.81 7.95 -3.08
N ASP A 65 -5.69 7.39 -2.62
CA ASP A 65 -5.61 6.16 -1.82
C ASP A 65 -5.62 6.53 -0.33
N LEU A 66 -6.81 6.59 0.26
CA LEU A 66 -6.97 7.00 1.65
C LEU A 66 -6.68 5.82 2.60
N GLY A 67 -5.69 5.98 3.48
CA GLY A 67 -5.25 4.88 4.34
C GLY A 67 -4.33 3.91 3.58
N CYS A 68 -3.48 4.45 2.70
CA CYS A 68 -2.67 3.69 1.74
C CYS A 68 -1.75 2.63 2.36
N GLY A 69 -1.41 2.73 3.66
CA GLY A 69 -0.45 1.85 4.30
C GLY A 69 0.91 1.90 3.58
N TRP A 70 1.42 0.75 3.14
CA TRP A 70 2.64 0.68 2.33
C TRP A 70 2.39 0.91 0.82
N GLY A 71 1.16 1.22 0.41
CA GLY A 71 0.78 1.69 -0.93
C GLY A 71 0.39 0.64 -1.99
N PRO A 72 -0.15 -0.55 -1.68
CA PRO A 72 -0.49 -1.55 -2.70
C PRO A 72 -1.47 -1.04 -3.77
N ILE A 73 -2.50 -0.30 -3.35
CA ILE A 73 -3.53 0.26 -4.22
C ILE A 73 -2.93 1.38 -5.07
N ALA A 74 -2.26 2.35 -4.44
CA ALA A 74 -1.55 3.42 -5.13
C ALA A 74 -0.55 2.93 -6.19
N LEU A 75 0.23 1.88 -5.91
CA LEU A 75 1.18 1.29 -6.86
C LEU A 75 0.46 0.74 -8.10
N ASN A 76 -0.65 0.02 -7.91
CA ASN A 76 -1.45 -0.49 -9.02
C ASN A 76 -2.11 0.63 -9.82
N LEU A 77 -2.67 1.64 -9.14
CA LEU A 77 -3.26 2.81 -9.78
C LEU A 77 -2.24 3.56 -10.65
N ALA A 78 -1.06 3.86 -10.11
CA ALA A 78 -0.04 4.62 -10.84
C ALA A 78 0.45 3.88 -12.10
N LYS A 79 0.49 2.53 -12.07
CA LYS A 79 0.91 1.71 -13.20
C LYS A 79 -0.21 1.51 -14.24
N LEU A 80 -1.45 1.30 -13.79
CA LEU A 80 -2.61 1.07 -14.67
C LEU A 80 -3.22 2.37 -15.23
N ARG A 81 -2.97 3.51 -14.58
CA ARG A 81 -3.51 4.83 -14.92
C ARG A 81 -2.37 5.85 -15.04
N PRO A 82 -1.47 5.71 -16.02
CA PRO A 82 -0.27 6.56 -16.12
C PRO A 82 -0.55 8.05 -16.36
N ASN A 83 -1.78 8.40 -16.78
CA ASN A 83 -2.22 9.77 -17.04
C ASN A 83 -2.97 10.40 -15.84
N THR A 84 -3.09 9.70 -14.72
CA THR A 84 -3.68 10.24 -13.49
C THR A 84 -2.60 10.65 -12.50
N LYS A 85 -2.94 11.58 -11.61
CA LYS A 85 -2.12 11.86 -10.44
C LYS A 85 -2.65 11.06 -9.26
N VAL A 86 -1.82 10.18 -8.69
CA VAL A 86 -2.17 9.39 -7.51
C VAL A 86 -1.62 10.07 -6.25
N TRP A 87 -2.48 10.26 -5.26
CA TRP A 87 -2.15 10.74 -3.92
C TRP A 87 -2.31 9.60 -2.92
N ALA A 88 -1.37 9.46 -1.99
CA ALA A 88 -1.32 8.41 -0.96
C ALA A 88 -0.73 8.99 0.33
#